data_AF-A0A0B2ZYG9-F1
#
_entry.id   AF-A0A0B2ZYG9-F1
#
_cell.length_a   1.000
_cell.length_b   1.000
_cell.length_c   1.000
_cell.angle_alpha   90.00
_cell.angle_beta   90.00
_cell.angle_gamma   90.00
#
_symmetry.space_group_name_H-M   'P 1'
#
loop_
_entity.id
_entity.type
_entity.pdbx_description
1 polymer ?
#
loop_
_entity_poly.entity_id
_entity_poly.type
_entity_poly.pdbx_seq_one_letter_code
_entity_poly.pdbx_strand_id
1 'polypeptide(L)'
;MYILSNNYPSYSEIVQNLGQFTLRIQGACKEGEECLDKTLPIKTCNDNLIVIKESTENKIYETGNCVYIEGKDEDLLKLTDEFLLREIGIK
;
A
#
# COMPACT_ATOMS: atom_id res chain seq x y z
N MET A 1 -0.10 -9.83 -5.55
CA MET A 1 -0.02 -8.79 -4.50
C MET A 1 -1.27 -7.93 -4.57
N TYR A 2 -1.73 -7.44 -3.43
CA TYR A 2 -2.92 -6.59 -3.33
C TYR A 2 -2.55 -5.21 -2.78
N ILE A 3 -3.28 -4.18 -3.20
CA ILE A 3 -3.08 -2.82 -2.70
C ILE A 3 -4.44 -2.19 -2.37
N LEU A 4 -4.59 -1.65 -1.17
CA LEU A 4 -5.62 -0.70 -0.83
C LEU A 4 -4.99 0.68 -0.85
N SER A 5 -5.44 1.56 -1.74
CA SER A 5 -5.03 2.97 -1.77
C SER A 5 -6.08 3.81 -2.47
N ASN A 6 -6.44 4.94 -1.87
CA ASN A 6 -7.21 5.99 -2.53
C ASN A 6 -6.28 7.08 -3.14
N ASN A 7 -4.99 7.05 -2.82
CA ASN A 7 -3.99 7.95 -3.39
C ASN A 7 -3.38 7.31 -4.65
N TYR A 8 -3.85 7.76 -5.83
CA TYR A 8 -3.41 7.23 -7.12
C TYR A 8 -1.90 7.36 -7.37
N PRO A 9 -1.22 8.48 -7.04
CA PRO A 9 0.23 8.58 -7.17
C PRO A 9 0.97 7.47 -6.41
N SER A 10 0.63 7.25 -5.14
CA SER A 10 1.25 6.21 -4.31
C SER A 10 0.95 4.80 -4.82
N TYR A 11 -0.28 4.55 -5.28
CA TYR A 11 -0.63 3.28 -5.93
C TYR A 11 0.24 3.04 -7.17
N SER A 12 0.35 4.05 -8.04
CA SER A 12 1.14 3.97 -9.27
C SER A 12 2.62 3.73 -8.98
N GLU A 13 3.16 4.37 -7.94
CA GLU A 13 4.56 4.22 -7.53
C GLU A 13 4.89 2.76 -7.16
N ILE A 14 4.04 2.12 -6.34
CA ILE A 14 4.19 0.70 -6.02
C ILE A 14 4.09 -0.15 -7.28
N VAL A 15 3.10 0.10 -8.15
CA VAL A 15 2.86 -0.71 -9.35
C VAL A 15 4.05 -0.63 -10.30
N GLN A 16 4.62 0.56 -10.51
CA GLN A 16 5.74 0.75 -11.42
C GLN A 16 7.03 0.10 -10.92
N ASN A 17 7.29 0.15 -9.61
CA ASN A 17 8.52 -0.37 -9.04
C ASN A 17 8.45 -1.88 -8.72
N LEU A 18 7.34 -2.35 -8.15
CA LEU A 18 7.16 -3.76 -7.75
C LEU A 18 6.48 -4.62 -8.83
N GLY A 19 5.86 -4.03 -9.83
CA GLY A 19 5.13 -4.75 -10.89
C GLY A 19 6.01 -5.73 -11.66
N GLN A 20 7.30 -5.42 -11.83
CA GLN A 20 8.26 -6.31 -12.50
C GLN A 20 8.63 -7.56 -11.69
N PHE A 21 8.45 -7.52 -10.35
CA PHE A 21 8.81 -8.62 -9.45
C PHE A 21 7.61 -9.47 -9.03
N THR A 22 6.40 -9.10 -9.48
CA THR A 22 5.17 -9.80 -9.09
C THR A 22 4.38 -10.21 -10.32
N LEU A 23 3.80 -11.42 -10.28
CA LEU A 23 2.99 -11.93 -11.41
C LEU A 23 1.74 -11.08 -11.65
N ARG A 24 1.21 -10.45 -10.60
CA ARG A 24 0.02 -9.60 -10.64
C ARG A 24 -0.05 -8.68 -9.42
N ILE A 25 -0.35 -7.40 -9.69
CA ILE A 25 -0.79 -6.41 -8.71
C ILE A 25 -2.25 -6.07 -9.01
N GLN A 26 -3.07 -5.92 -7.98
CA GLN A 26 -4.46 -5.49 -8.12
C GLN A 26 -4.94 -4.72 -6.91
N GLY A 27 -5.91 -3.82 -7.13
CA GLY A 27 -6.65 -3.17 -6.07
C GLY A 27 -7.41 -4.17 -5.19
N ALA A 28 -7.56 -3.85 -3.91
CA ALA A 28 -8.33 -4.64 -2.94
C ALA A 28 -8.91 -3.76 -1.83
N CYS A 29 -9.90 -4.31 -1.13
CA CYS A 29 -10.36 -3.78 0.15
C CYS A 29 -9.74 -4.58 1.29
N LYS A 30 -9.50 -3.94 2.45
CA LYS A 30 -9.09 -4.62 3.68
C LYS A 30 -10.33 -4.90 4.53
N GLU A 31 -10.47 -6.13 5.00
CA GLU A 31 -11.54 -6.48 5.95
C GLU A 31 -11.49 -5.57 7.18
N GLY A 32 -12.62 -4.93 7.50
CA GLY A 32 -12.76 -3.99 8.62
C GLY A 32 -12.33 -2.55 8.32
N GLU A 33 -11.87 -2.23 7.11
CA GLU A 33 -11.56 -0.86 6.70
C GLU A 33 -12.54 -0.33 5.63
N GLU A 34 -12.67 0.99 5.55
CA GLU A 34 -13.48 1.64 4.53
C GLU A 34 -12.84 1.46 3.15
N CYS A 35 -13.66 1.10 2.17
CA CYS A 35 -13.23 0.87 0.80
C CYS A 35 -14.25 1.50 -0.14
N LEU A 36 -13.77 2.38 -1.03
CA LEU A 36 -14.64 3.14 -1.93
C LEU A 36 -15.28 2.24 -2.99
N ASP A 37 -14.56 1.22 -3.46
CA ASP A 37 -15.03 0.30 -4.47
C ASP A 37 -15.35 -1.09 -3.88
N LYS A 38 -16.65 -1.35 -3.68
CA LYS A 38 -17.16 -2.61 -3.13
C LYS A 38 -17.06 -3.79 -4.10
N THR A 39 -16.67 -3.57 -5.36
CA THR A 39 -16.44 -4.64 -6.33
C THR A 39 -15.05 -5.26 -6.20
N LEU A 40 -14.14 -4.57 -5.51
CA LEU A 40 -12.80 -5.07 -5.24
C LEU A 40 -12.83 -6.25 -4.25
N PRO A 41 -11.91 -7.22 -4.39
CA PRO A 41 -11.82 -8.34 -3.48
C PRO A 41 -11.47 -7.87 -2.07
N ILE A 42 -12.18 -8.42 -1.07
CA ILE A 42 -11.85 -8.21 0.34
C ILE A 42 -10.66 -9.11 0.70
N LYS A 43 -9.69 -8.52 1.40
CA LYS A 43 -8.42 -9.13 1.77
C LYS A 43 -8.09 -8.95 3.24
N THR A 44 -7.20 -9.80 3.74
CA THR A 44 -6.74 -9.80 5.13
C THR A 44 -5.20 -9.82 5.17
N CYS A 45 -4.59 -9.71 6.35
CA CYS A 45 -3.13 -9.81 6.49
C CYS A 45 -2.59 -11.26 6.43
N ASN A 46 -3.45 -12.22 6.07
CA ASN A 46 -3.02 -13.53 5.59
C ASN A 46 -2.64 -13.48 4.09
N ASP A 47 -3.12 -12.48 3.35
CA ASP A 47 -2.70 -12.16 1.99
C ASP A 47 -1.56 -11.12 2.01
N ASN A 48 -0.74 -11.09 0.96
CA ASN A 48 0.25 -10.02 0.76
C ASN A 48 -0.47 -8.73 0.32
N LEU A 49 -0.65 -7.81 1.26
CA LEU A 49 -1.46 -6.61 1.10
C LEU A 49 -0.70 -5.36 1.54
N ILE A 50 -0.66 -4.34 0.68
CA ILE A 50 -0.17 -3.02 1.03
C ILE A 50 -1.39 -2.11 1.27
N VAL A 51 -1.42 -1.41 2.39
CA VAL A 51 -2.47 -0.49 2.80
C VAL A 51 -1.88 0.91 2.85
N ILE A 52 -2.31 1.78 1.94
CA ILE A 52 -1.91 3.18 1.84
C ILE A 52 -3.12 4.04 2.17
N LYS A 53 -3.07 4.80 3.26
CA LYS A 53 -4.22 5.60 3.71
C LYS A 53 -3.81 6.87 4.42
N GLU A 54 -4.70 7.85 4.35
CA GLU A 54 -4.52 9.11 5.04
C GLU A 54 -4.53 8.93 6.56
N SER A 55 -3.62 9.61 7.25
CA SER A 55 -3.51 9.66 8.70
C SER A 55 -2.89 10.98 9.13
N THR A 56 -3.10 11.35 10.40
CA THR A 56 -2.47 12.54 10.99
C THR A 56 -0.99 12.34 11.30
N GLU A 57 -0.55 11.08 11.37
CA GLU A 57 0.82 10.69 11.68
C GLU A 57 1.44 9.94 10.50
N ASN A 58 2.69 10.27 10.20
CA ASN A 58 3.46 9.59 9.18
C ASN A 58 4.11 8.35 9.79
N LYS A 59 3.73 7.15 9.32
CA LYS A 59 4.30 5.88 9.76
C LYS A 59 4.29 4.85 8.64
N ILE A 60 5.33 4.03 8.64
CA ILE A 60 5.44 2.82 7.83
C ILE A 60 5.64 1.67 8.81
N TYR A 61 4.75 0.68 8.80
CA TYR A 61 4.82 -0.45 9.73
C TYR A 61 4.22 -1.71 9.12
N GLU A 62 4.59 -2.84 9.69
CA GLU A 62 4.15 -4.15 9.21
C GLU A 62 3.34 -4.87 10.28
N THR A 63 2.36 -5.66 9.85
CA THR A 63 1.59 -6.54 10.73
C THR A 63 1.19 -7.79 9.97
N GLY A 64 1.85 -8.91 10.25
CA GLY A 64 1.71 -10.13 9.45
C GLY A 64 2.19 -9.88 8.02
N ASN A 65 1.38 -10.22 7.02
CA ASN A 65 1.71 -9.98 5.60
C ASN A 65 1.16 -8.62 5.08
N CYS A 66 0.73 -7.74 5.99
CA CYS A 66 0.34 -6.38 5.63
C CYS A 66 1.49 -5.39 5.83
N VAL A 67 1.68 -4.51 4.86
CA VAL A 67 2.46 -3.27 5.01
C VAL A 67 1.48 -2.11 5.08
N TYR A 68 1.64 -1.24 6.06
CA TYR A 68 0.85 -0.03 6.25
C TYR A 68 1.72 1.19 5.99
N ILE A 69 1.26 2.06 5.09
CA ILE A 69 1.86 3.36 4.77
C ILE A 69 0.79 4.40 5.10
N GLU A 70 0.96 5.06 6.23
CA GLU A 70 0.01 6.03 6.75
C GLU A 70 0.67 7.40 6.84
N GLY A 71 -0.04 8.45 6.43
CA GLY A 71 0.45 9.82 6.51
C GLY A 71 -0.53 10.80 5.90
N LYS A 72 -0.20 12.08 5.91
CA LYS A 72 -1.01 13.09 5.20
C LYS A 72 -1.00 12.80 3.69
N ASP A 73 -2.07 13.15 2.98
CA ASP A 73 -2.19 12.89 1.53
C ASP A 73 -0.97 13.39 0.73
N GLU A 74 -0.46 14.58 1.09
CA GLU A 74 0.73 15.22 0.49
C GLU A 74 2.06 14.48 0.77
N ASP A 75 2.10 13.65 1.81
CA ASP A 75 3.28 12.88 2.23
C ASP A 75 3.22 11.41 1.80
N LEU A 76 2.05 10.88 1.45
CA LEU A 76 1.88 9.45 1.10
C LEU A 76 2.81 8.99 -0.03
N LEU A 77 3.02 9.83 -1.05
CA LEU A 77 3.94 9.49 -2.14
C LEU A 77 5.39 9.38 -1.65
N LYS A 78 5.82 10.29 -0.77
CA LYS A 78 7.18 10.28 -0.20
C LYS A 78 7.38 9.08 0.73
N LEU A 79 6.38 8.75 1.54
CA LEU A 79 6.43 7.58 2.42
C LEU A 79 6.43 6.27 1.59
N THR A 80 5.73 6.27 0.47
CA THR A 80 5.75 5.14 -0.47
C THR A 80 7.12 4.96 -1.12
N ASP A 81 7.76 6.05 -1.55
CA ASP A 81 9.14 6.03 -2.04
C ASP A 81 10.12 5.57 -0.97
N GLU A 82 10.01 6.10 0.26
CA GLU A 82 10.81 5.67 1.40
C GLU A 82 10.67 4.16 1.67
N PHE A 83 9.45 3.61 1.62
CA PHE A 83 9.21 2.18 1.73
C PHE A 83 9.93 1.41 0.62
N LEU A 84 9.77 1.82 -0.64
CA LEU A 84 10.40 1.14 -1.79
C LEU A 84 11.93 1.15 -1.69
N LEU A 85 12.53 2.28 -1.33
CA LEU A 85 13.98 2.41 -1.14
C LEU A 85 14.48 1.49 -0.04
N ARG A 86 13.76 1.39 1.09
CA ARG A 86 14.07 0.47 2.19
C ARG A 86 14.04 -0.98 1.72
N GLU A 87 13.04 -1.39 0.95
CA GLU A 87 12.90 -2.77 0.44
C GLU A 87 14.02 -3.17 -0.52
N ILE A 88 14.51 -2.23 -1.34
CA ILE A 88 15.66 -2.47 -2.23
C ILE A 88 17.03 -2.28 -1.53
N GLY A 89 17.04 -1.96 -0.24
CA GLY A 89 18.24 -1.87 0.59
C GLY A 89 18.99 -0.54 0.51
N ILE A 90 18.37 0.51 -0.03
CA ILE A 90 18.93 1.87 -0.05
C ILE A 90 18.42 2.61 1.20
N LYS A 91 19.35 3.12 2.02
CA LYS A 91 19.08 3.79 3.30
C LYS A 91 19.57 5.23 3.29
#